data_AF-A0A4R4W382-F1
#
_entry.id   AF-A0A4R4W382-F1
#
_cell.length_a   1.000
_cell.length_b   1.000
_cell.length_c   1.000
_cell.angle_alpha   90.00
_cell.angle_beta   90.00
_cell.angle_gamma   90.00
#
_symmetry.space_group_name_H-M   'P 1'
#
loop_
_entity.id
_entity.type
_entity.pdbx_description
1 polymer ?
#
loop_
_entity_poly.entity_id
_entity_poly.type
_entity_poly.pdbx_seq_one_letter_code
_entity_poly.pdbx_strand_id
1 'polypeptide(L)'
;ANLSYGPQGLELLAGGGSAADAVAQLTDSDEEREHRQIGVVDAQGRGATFTGSACMDWAGGKAGDGFAIQGNILAGTQVVEAMADAWATPPGGSFERRLIAALSAGDQVGGDRRGRQSAALRVWREGAAYGGVLDIAIDLRVDDHQTPIDELGRLLDLHELYFGEPDPDSLLPLEGALAEEVAADLETLGYETSGGLAAALDAWASTENFEERMVPGELDPVLLAQLRQQAADKRS
;
A
#
# COMPACT_ATOMS: atom_id res chain seq x y z
N ALA A 1 16.33 -3.66 -19.56
CA ALA A 1 16.55 -3.36 -18.13
C ALA A 1 17.79 -4.11 -17.66
N ASN A 2 18.53 -3.57 -16.68
CA ASN A 2 19.56 -4.32 -15.97
C ASN A 2 19.00 -4.79 -14.63
N LEU A 3 18.72 -6.08 -14.50
CA LEU A 3 18.10 -6.63 -13.30
C LEU A 3 19.07 -6.72 -12.12
N SER A 4 20.38 -6.55 -12.34
CA SER A 4 21.37 -6.59 -11.26
C SER A 4 21.35 -5.35 -10.36
N TYR A 5 20.85 -4.22 -10.86
CA TYR A 5 20.81 -2.95 -10.12
C TYR A 5 20.07 -3.05 -8.79
N GLY A 6 18.98 -3.83 -8.73
CA GLY A 6 18.20 -4.02 -7.50
C GLY A 6 19.02 -4.68 -6.39
N PRO A 7 19.43 -5.95 -6.55
CA PRO A 7 20.23 -6.65 -5.55
C PRO A 7 21.54 -5.93 -5.20
N GLN A 8 22.29 -5.46 -6.21
CA GLN A 8 23.57 -4.77 -5.98
C GLN A 8 23.38 -3.43 -5.27
N GLY A 9 22.34 -2.68 -5.61
CA GLY A 9 21.99 -1.44 -4.90
C GLY A 9 21.69 -1.69 -3.43
N LEU A 10 20.92 -2.73 -3.12
CA LEU A 10 20.63 -3.13 -1.74
C LEU A 10 21.91 -3.53 -0.97
N GLU A 11 22.84 -4.25 -1.61
CA GLU A 11 24.14 -4.59 -1.01
C GLU A 11 24.98 -3.33 -0.69
N LEU A 12 25.02 -2.36 -1.62
CA LEU A 12 25.74 -1.09 -1.40
C LEU A 12 25.13 -0.29 -0.24
N LEU A 13 23.80 -0.25 -0.13
CA LEU A 13 23.11 0.39 0.98
C LEU A 13 23.35 -0.35 2.31
N ALA A 14 23.33 -1.68 2.31
CA ALA A 14 23.64 -2.49 3.49
C ALA A 14 25.08 -2.28 3.98
N GLY A 15 26.01 -1.98 3.07
CA GLY A 15 27.38 -1.57 3.38
C GLY A 15 27.52 -0.14 3.93
N GLY A 16 26.42 0.60 4.10
CA GLY A 16 26.40 1.97 4.60
C GLY A 16 26.60 3.05 3.53
N GLY A 17 26.54 2.68 2.24
CA GLY A 17 26.59 3.63 1.14
C GLY A 17 25.36 4.55 1.10
N SER A 18 25.52 5.77 0.59
CA SER A 18 24.38 6.65 0.34
C SER A 18 23.63 6.24 -0.95
N ALA A 19 22.39 6.70 -1.10
CA ALA A 19 21.64 6.49 -2.34
C ALA A 19 22.37 7.06 -3.57
N ALA A 20 23.03 8.21 -3.41
CA ALA A 20 23.80 8.85 -4.48
C ALA A 20 25.02 8.02 -4.87
N ASP A 21 25.75 7.48 -3.90
CA ASP A 21 26.91 6.61 -4.15
C ASP A 21 26.48 5.32 -4.84
N ALA A 22 25.35 4.74 -4.42
CA ALA A 22 24.80 3.54 -5.04
C ALA A 22 24.40 3.79 -6.50
N VAL A 23 23.69 4.88 -6.80
CA VAL A 23 23.34 5.26 -8.17
C VAL A 23 24.59 5.48 -9.02
N ALA A 24 25.58 6.22 -8.51
CA ALA A 24 26.83 6.48 -9.24
C ALA A 24 27.58 5.18 -9.55
N GLN A 25 27.83 4.33 -8.55
CA GLN A 25 28.56 3.08 -8.76
C GLN A 25 27.87 2.14 -9.74
N LEU A 26 26.55 1.96 -9.61
CA LEU A 26 25.79 1.09 -10.51
C LEU A 26 25.85 1.61 -11.95
N THR A 27 25.62 2.91 -12.14
CA THR A 27 25.55 3.51 -13.49
C THR A 27 26.91 3.70 -14.15
N ASP A 28 27.97 4.01 -13.41
CA ASP A 28 29.33 4.15 -13.97
C ASP A 28 29.91 2.79 -14.41
N SER A 29 29.41 1.69 -13.85
CA SER A 29 29.82 0.33 -14.22
C SER A 29 29.04 -0.27 -15.40
N ASP A 30 28.02 0.43 -15.91
CA ASP A 30 27.10 -0.08 -16.94
C ASP A 30 27.25 0.71 -18.26
N GLU A 31 27.83 0.06 -19.27
CA GLU A 31 28.03 0.66 -20.60
C GLU A 31 26.71 1.03 -21.30
N GLU A 32 25.58 0.40 -20.93
CA GLU A 32 24.25 0.70 -21.47
C GLU A 32 23.42 1.61 -20.56
N ARG A 33 24.02 2.25 -19.55
CA ARG A 33 23.30 3.09 -18.57
C ARG A 33 22.37 4.10 -19.22
N GLU A 34 22.74 4.64 -20.38
CA GLU A 34 21.94 5.67 -21.07
C GLU A 34 20.55 5.17 -21.52
N HIS A 35 20.32 3.85 -21.55
CA HIS A 35 19.02 3.23 -21.82
C HIS A 35 18.25 2.82 -20.56
N ARG A 36 18.69 3.25 -19.37
CA ARG A 36 18.19 2.76 -18.08
C ARG A 36 17.73 3.91 -17.18
N GLN A 37 16.87 3.55 -16.24
CA GLN A 37 16.46 4.41 -15.13
C GLN A 37 16.61 3.65 -13.83
N ILE A 38 16.99 4.36 -12.77
CA ILE A 38 17.07 3.84 -11.42
C ILE A 38 16.66 4.93 -10.43
N GLY A 39 15.93 4.55 -9.39
CA GLY A 39 15.68 5.35 -8.20
C GLY A 39 16.12 4.57 -6.97
N VAL A 40 16.78 5.24 -6.03
CA VAL A 40 17.29 4.66 -4.78
C VAL A 40 16.93 5.58 -3.63
N VAL A 41 16.49 5.02 -2.51
CA VAL A 41 16.34 5.72 -1.23
C VAL A 41 17.14 4.93 -0.21
N ASP A 42 18.03 5.60 0.52
CA ASP A 42 18.84 4.95 1.55
C ASP A 42 18.15 4.90 2.92
N ALA A 43 18.78 4.22 3.88
CA ALA A 43 18.25 4.05 5.23
C ALA A 43 18.11 5.36 6.03
N GLN A 44 18.68 6.47 5.54
CA GLN A 44 18.51 7.81 6.12
C GLN A 44 17.42 8.61 5.39
N GLY A 45 16.70 7.98 4.45
CA GLY A 45 15.68 8.63 3.64
C GLY A 45 16.22 9.48 2.50
N ARG A 46 17.53 9.49 2.23
CA ARG A 46 18.08 10.32 1.14
C ARG A 46 17.78 9.63 -0.18
N GLY A 47 17.03 10.31 -1.06
CA GLY A 47 16.73 9.83 -2.41
C GLY A 47 17.77 10.23 -3.45
N ALA A 48 18.00 9.36 -4.43
CA ALA A 48 18.74 9.63 -5.65
C ALA A 48 18.07 8.95 -6.85
N THR A 49 18.19 9.55 -8.03
CA THR A 49 17.71 8.93 -9.28
C THR A 49 18.61 9.25 -10.44
N PHE A 50 18.68 8.35 -11.42
CA PHE A 50 19.34 8.53 -12.69
C PHE A 50 18.38 8.16 -13.82
N THR A 51 18.37 8.96 -14.87
CA THR A 51 17.68 8.69 -16.13
C THR A 51 18.66 8.89 -17.27
N GLY A 52 18.92 7.82 -18.01
CA GLY A 52 19.82 7.84 -19.15
C GLY A 52 19.29 8.68 -20.32
N SER A 53 20.18 9.31 -21.08
CA SER A 53 19.79 10.22 -22.16
C SER A 53 19.14 9.54 -23.37
N ALA A 54 19.21 8.21 -23.45
CA ALA A 54 18.61 7.40 -24.51
C ALA A 54 17.31 6.70 -24.07
N CYS A 55 16.77 7.06 -22.90
CA CYS A 55 15.40 6.70 -22.52
C CYS A 55 14.39 7.40 -23.44
N MET A 56 13.23 6.77 -23.65
CA MET A 56 12.20 7.30 -24.54
C MET A 56 11.49 8.51 -23.93
N ASP A 57 11.52 9.62 -24.66
CA ASP A 57 10.90 10.88 -24.23
C ASP A 57 9.38 10.74 -23.95
N TRP A 58 8.79 11.53 -23.05
CA TRP A 58 9.51 12.27 -22.01
C TRP A 58 10.04 11.29 -20.97
N ALA A 59 11.31 11.43 -20.60
CA ALA A 59 11.94 10.62 -19.56
C ALA A 59 12.64 11.53 -18.54
N GLY A 60 12.47 11.20 -17.27
CA GLY A 60 13.10 11.95 -16.18
C GLY A 60 12.74 11.38 -14.82
N GLY A 61 13.23 12.06 -13.78
CA GLY A 61 12.97 11.68 -12.40
C GLY A 61 13.24 12.83 -11.43
N LYS A 62 12.73 12.68 -10.21
CA LYS A 62 12.90 13.58 -9.07
C LYS A 62 13.10 12.73 -7.83
N ALA A 63 14.04 13.10 -6.99
CA ALA A 63 14.30 12.43 -5.72
C ALA A 63 14.47 13.47 -4.61
N GLY A 64 14.27 13.05 -3.38
CA GLY A 64 14.31 13.92 -2.21
C GLY A 64 14.17 13.14 -0.92
N ASP A 65 13.62 13.79 0.10
CA ASP A 65 13.44 13.21 1.42
C ASP A 65 12.36 12.10 1.42
N GLY A 66 12.81 10.87 1.54
CA GLY A 66 12.02 9.65 1.58
C GLY A 66 11.57 9.13 0.21
N PHE A 67 12.01 9.70 -0.92
CA PHE A 67 11.52 9.25 -2.24
C PHE A 67 12.54 9.35 -3.38
N ALA A 68 12.34 8.49 -4.38
CA ALA A 68 12.93 8.59 -5.71
C ALA A 68 11.89 8.17 -6.75
N ILE A 69 11.47 9.10 -7.60
CA ILE A 69 10.44 8.92 -8.63
C ILE A 69 11.09 9.07 -10.00
N GLN A 70 10.76 8.17 -10.93
CA GLN A 70 11.21 8.24 -12.31
C GLN A 70 10.17 7.62 -13.24
N GLY A 71 10.22 8.00 -14.52
CA GLY A 71 9.52 7.29 -15.58
C GLY A 71 10.02 7.68 -16.97
N ASN A 72 9.64 6.88 -17.97
CA ASN A 72 9.86 7.15 -19.39
C ASN A 72 8.54 7.00 -20.15
N ILE A 73 8.48 7.55 -21.36
CA ILE A 73 7.25 7.65 -22.17
C ILE A 73 6.15 8.42 -21.41
N LEU A 74 6.50 9.27 -20.45
CA LEU A 74 5.52 10.03 -19.69
C LEU A 74 4.92 11.15 -20.54
N ALA A 75 3.74 11.62 -20.14
CA ALA A 75 3.08 12.77 -20.76
C ALA A 75 3.89 14.08 -20.64
N GLY A 76 4.79 14.16 -19.66
CA GLY A 76 5.74 15.25 -19.46
C GLY A 76 6.23 15.35 -18.02
N THR A 77 7.01 16.40 -17.73
CA THR A 77 7.60 16.66 -16.40
C THR A 77 6.56 16.76 -15.29
N GLN A 78 5.36 17.24 -15.62
CA GLN A 78 4.27 17.41 -14.68
C GLN A 78 3.90 16.11 -13.96
N VAL A 79 4.10 14.95 -14.59
CA VAL A 79 3.82 13.64 -13.98
C VAL A 79 4.70 13.42 -12.76
N VAL A 80 6.01 13.54 -12.91
CA VAL A 80 6.97 13.34 -11.81
C VAL A 80 6.83 14.44 -10.74
N GLU A 81 6.51 15.67 -11.16
CA GLU A 81 6.26 16.78 -10.24
C GLU A 81 5.02 16.53 -9.37
N ALA A 82 3.89 16.12 -9.96
CA ALA A 82 2.67 15.81 -9.23
C ALA A 82 2.86 14.66 -8.23
N MET A 83 3.57 13.60 -8.63
CA MET A 83 3.90 12.49 -7.72
C MET A 83 4.74 12.97 -6.52
N ALA A 84 5.74 13.82 -6.76
CA ALA A 84 6.60 14.35 -5.70
C ALA A 84 5.86 15.31 -4.76
N ASP A 85 4.93 16.11 -5.29
CA ASP A 85 4.13 17.04 -4.49
C ASP A 85 3.12 16.29 -3.61
N ALA A 86 2.48 15.25 -4.16
CA ALA A 86 1.62 14.34 -3.39
C ALA A 86 2.40 13.56 -2.32
N TRP A 87 3.66 13.20 -2.60
CA TRP A 87 4.55 12.66 -1.58
C TRP A 87 4.81 13.69 -0.48
N ALA A 88 5.17 14.93 -0.81
CA ALA A 88 5.52 15.96 0.16
C ALA A 88 4.35 16.40 1.04
N THR A 89 3.12 16.41 0.50
CA THR A 89 1.91 16.80 1.22
C THR A 89 0.90 15.64 1.20
N PRO A 90 1.15 14.57 1.96
CA PRO A 90 0.30 13.40 1.91
C PRO A 90 -1.08 13.73 2.50
N PRO A 91 -2.18 13.15 1.97
CA PRO A 91 -3.54 13.36 2.47
C PRO A 91 -3.81 12.78 3.87
N GLY A 92 -2.77 12.39 4.62
CA GLY A 92 -2.86 11.55 5.82
C GLY A 92 -2.93 10.05 5.50
N GLY A 93 -2.90 9.21 6.53
CA GLY A 93 -2.97 7.75 6.40
C GLY A 93 -1.62 7.03 6.47
N SER A 94 -1.66 5.74 6.14
CA SER A 94 -0.52 4.82 6.19
C SER A 94 0.56 5.14 5.13
N PHE A 95 1.77 4.61 5.31
CA PHE A 95 2.86 4.76 4.35
C PHE A 95 2.49 4.20 2.96
N GLU A 96 1.77 3.09 2.97
CA GLU A 96 1.17 2.40 1.83
C GLU A 96 0.23 3.32 1.06
N ARG A 97 -0.69 4.00 1.77
CA ARG A 97 -1.63 4.96 1.16
C ARG A 97 -0.92 6.16 0.58
N ARG A 98 0.17 6.64 1.20
CA ARG A 98 1.01 7.72 0.66
C ARG A 98 1.67 7.32 -0.67
N LEU A 99 2.15 6.07 -0.80
CA LEU A 99 2.70 5.56 -2.06
C LEU A 99 1.65 5.50 -3.17
N ILE A 100 0.45 4.98 -2.87
CA ILE A 100 -0.66 4.95 -3.83
C ILE A 100 -1.07 6.37 -4.22
N ALA A 101 -1.20 7.29 -3.27
CA ALA A 101 -1.56 8.68 -3.54
C ALA A 101 -0.55 9.37 -4.48
N ALA A 102 0.75 9.13 -4.28
CA ALA A 102 1.77 9.62 -5.21
C ALA A 102 1.58 9.04 -6.62
N LEU A 103 1.37 7.73 -6.76
CA LEU A 103 1.09 7.10 -8.07
C LEU A 103 -0.16 7.68 -8.75
N SER A 104 -1.25 7.81 -8.00
CA SER A 104 -2.50 8.39 -8.49
C SER A 104 -2.32 9.83 -8.99
N ALA A 105 -1.56 10.65 -8.27
CA ALA A 105 -1.31 12.04 -8.66
C ALA A 105 -0.59 12.15 -10.01
N GLY A 106 0.40 11.28 -10.26
CA GLY A 106 1.08 11.21 -11.55
C GLY A 106 0.17 10.76 -12.70
N ASP A 107 -0.67 9.74 -12.46
CA ASP A 107 -1.62 9.25 -13.46
C ASP A 107 -2.65 10.31 -13.86
N GLN A 108 -3.17 11.06 -12.88
CA GLN A 108 -4.19 12.09 -13.09
C GLN A 108 -3.73 13.26 -13.97
N VAL A 109 -2.43 13.56 -14.01
CA VAL A 109 -1.86 14.63 -14.86
C VAL A 109 -1.29 14.12 -16.20
N GLY A 110 -1.60 12.86 -16.55
CA GLY A 110 -1.37 12.30 -17.87
C GLY A 110 -0.60 10.97 -17.88
N GLY A 111 0.09 10.62 -16.79
CA GLY A 111 0.77 9.33 -16.64
C GLY A 111 1.69 8.93 -17.80
N ASP A 112 1.70 7.64 -18.13
CA ASP A 112 2.35 7.08 -19.30
C ASP A 112 1.50 7.33 -20.56
N ARG A 113 2.11 7.83 -21.65
CA ARG A 113 1.41 8.17 -22.90
C ARG A 113 0.79 6.97 -23.60
N ARG A 114 1.17 5.75 -23.24
CA ARG A 114 0.59 4.50 -23.76
C ARG A 114 -0.70 4.12 -23.03
N GLY A 115 -1.04 4.82 -21.95
CA GLY A 115 -2.08 4.44 -21.02
C GLY A 115 -1.54 3.56 -19.89
N ARG A 116 -2.47 2.94 -19.17
CA ARG A 116 -2.20 2.14 -17.98
C ARG A 116 -2.68 0.71 -18.19
N GLN A 117 -1.91 -0.24 -17.67
CA GLN A 117 -2.21 -1.67 -17.77
C GLN A 117 -1.97 -2.37 -16.44
N SER A 118 -0.87 -2.04 -15.76
CA SER A 118 -0.48 -2.68 -14.51
C SER A 118 -0.02 -1.68 -13.45
N ALA A 119 -0.09 -2.11 -12.19
CA ALA A 119 0.43 -1.40 -11.02
C ALA A 119 0.83 -2.41 -9.94
N ALA A 120 1.80 -2.06 -9.11
CA ALA A 120 2.22 -2.89 -7.99
C ALA A 120 2.67 -2.03 -6.81
N LEU A 121 2.42 -2.53 -5.60
CA LEU A 121 2.88 -1.96 -4.34
C LEU A 121 3.60 -3.05 -3.56
N ARG A 122 4.84 -2.77 -3.14
CA ARG A 122 5.61 -3.67 -2.27
C ARG A 122 6.20 -2.86 -1.13
N VAL A 123 5.94 -3.29 0.09
CA VAL A 123 6.40 -2.64 1.32
C VAL A 123 7.01 -3.70 2.22
N TRP A 124 8.21 -3.40 2.73
CA TRP A 124 8.89 -4.23 3.70
C TRP A 124 8.90 -3.53 5.05
N ARG A 125 8.70 -4.32 6.11
CA ARG A 125 8.82 -3.92 7.51
C ARG A 125 9.21 -5.16 8.29
N GLU A 126 10.17 -5.00 9.21
CA GLU A 126 10.68 -6.10 10.03
C GLU A 126 9.53 -6.86 10.70
N GLY A 127 9.49 -8.19 10.50
CA GLY A 127 8.48 -9.07 11.10
C GLY A 127 7.03 -8.78 10.73
N ALA A 128 6.77 -8.10 9.60
CA ALA A 128 5.41 -7.66 9.25
C ALA A 128 4.53 -8.73 8.62
N ALA A 129 5.09 -9.84 8.12
CA ALA A 129 4.28 -10.91 7.56
C ALA A 129 3.55 -11.69 8.67
N TYR A 130 2.50 -12.40 8.28
CA TYR A 130 1.74 -13.26 9.19
C TYR A 130 2.65 -14.19 10.00
N GLY A 131 2.49 -14.17 11.32
CA GLY A 131 3.32 -14.92 12.27
C GLY A 131 4.74 -14.36 12.51
N GLY A 132 5.08 -13.20 11.95
CA GLY A 132 6.35 -12.51 12.19
C GLY A 132 7.58 -13.15 11.57
N VAL A 133 7.39 -14.05 10.59
CA VAL A 133 8.48 -14.87 10.01
C VAL A 133 9.15 -14.29 8.77
N LEU A 134 8.54 -13.27 8.15
CA LEU A 134 9.06 -12.57 6.98
C LEU A 134 8.86 -11.06 7.12
N ASP A 135 9.71 -10.28 6.43
CA ASP A 135 9.71 -8.82 6.51
C ASP A 135 8.81 -8.14 5.48
N ILE A 136 7.84 -8.86 4.91
CA ILE A 136 6.96 -8.34 3.84
C ILE A 136 5.67 -7.86 4.51
N ALA A 137 5.44 -6.54 4.47
CA ALA A 137 4.20 -5.93 4.96
C ALA A 137 3.11 -5.93 3.88
N ILE A 138 3.49 -5.61 2.63
CA ILE A 138 2.57 -5.55 1.49
C ILE A 138 3.27 -6.11 0.26
N ASP A 139 2.59 -6.98 -0.49
CA ASP A 139 2.96 -7.37 -1.85
C ASP A 139 1.69 -7.52 -2.69
N LEU A 140 1.28 -6.40 -3.31
CA LEU A 140 0.05 -6.31 -4.10
C LEU A 140 0.40 -6.01 -5.56
N ARG A 141 -0.28 -6.70 -6.48
CA ARG A 141 -0.05 -6.59 -7.92
C ARG A 141 -1.37 -6.63 -8.67
N VAL A 142 -1.50 -5.70 -9.61
CA VAL A 142 -2.53 -5.69 -10.65
C VAL A 142 -1.79 -5.80 -11.96
N ASP A 143 -1.78 -7.00 -12.55
CA ASP A 143 -0.99 -7.27 -13.76
C ASP A 143 -1.70 -6.86 -15.06
N ASP A 144 -3.04 -6.75 -15.05
CA ASP A 144 -3.86 -6.25 -16.17
C ASP A 144 -5.19 -5.66 -15.68
N HIS A 145 -5.37 -4.34 -15.80
CA HIS A 145 -6.63 -3.64 -15.53
C HIS A 145 -6.67 -2.27 -16.23
N GLN A 146 -7.87 -1.76 -16.55
CA GLN A 146 -8.05 -0.44 -17.18
C GLN A 146 -7.73 0.72 -16.23
N THR A 147 -7.84 0.49 -14.92
CA THR A 147 -7.54 1.44 -13.84
C THR A 147 -6.73 0.71 -12.76
N PRO A 148 -5.47 0.33 -13.05
CA PRO A 148 -4.72 -0.57 -12.18
C PRO A 148 -4.32 0.09 -10.85
N ILE A 149 -4.19 1.42 -10.80
CA ILE A 149 -3.89 2.15 -9.56
C ILE A 149 -5.12 2.19 -8.63
N ASP A 150 -6.31 2.42 -9.17
CA ASP A 150 -7.55 2.37 -8.39
C ASP A 150 -7.79 0.95 -7.84
N GLU A 151 -7.52 -0.06 -8.67
CA GLU A 151 -7.62 -1.46 -8.27
C GLU A 151 -6.57 -1.83 -7.21
N LEU A 152 -5.35 -1.27 -7.31
CA LEU A 152 -4.33 -1.41 -6.27
C LEU A 152 -4.79 -0.78 -4.94
N GLY A 153 -5.48 0.36 -4.99
CA GLY A 153 -6.14 0.98 -3.83
C GLY A 153 -7.20 0.06 -3.22
N ARG A 154 -8.07 -0.54 -4.04
CA ARG A 154 -9.09 -1.51 -3.59
C ARG A 154 -8.45 -2.74 -2.94
N LEU A 155 -7.36 -3.27 -3.50
CA LEU A 155 -6.61 -4.37 -2.90
C LEU A 155 -5.97 -3.98 -1.56
N LEU A 156 -5.47 -2.74 -1.43
CA LEU A 156 -4.96 -2.23 -0.16
C LEU A 156 -6.08 -2.08 0.87
N ASP A 157 -7.27 -1.61 0.48
CA ASP A 157 -8.43 -1.54 1.38
C ASP A 157 -8.83 -2.93 1.91
N LEU A 158 -8.81 -3.96 1.05
CA LEU A 158 -9.03 -5.35 1.48
C LEU A 158 -7.91 -5.85 2.40
N HIS A 159 -6.66 -5.55 2.08
CA HIS A 159 -5.54 -5.93 2.92
C HIS A 159 -5.67 -5.30 4.31
N GLU A 160 -5.95 -4.00 4.40
CA GLU A 160 -6.17 -3.32 5.66
C GLU A 160 -7.38 -3.91 6.39
N LEU A 161 -8.48 -4.26 5.70
CA LEU A 161 -9.64 -4.90 6.32
C LEU A 161 -9.28 -6.23 7.00
N TYR A 162 -8.58 -7.13 6.31
CA TYR A 162 -8.32 -8.48 6.82
C TYR A 162 -7.09 -8.60 7.73
N PHE A 163 -6.09 -7.73 7.56
CA PHE A 163 -4.81 -7.84 8.26
C PHE A 163 -4.41 -6.58 9.05
N GLY A 164 -5.27 -5.56 9.07
CA GLY A 164 -5.04 -4.34 9.83
C GLY A 164 -5.41 -4.50 11.30
N GLU A 165 -4.59 -3.93 12.17
CA GLU A 165 -4.88 -3.85 13.61
C GLU A 165 -5.88 -2.72 13.89
N PRO A 166 -6.85 -2.91 14.81
CA PRO A 166 -7.75 -1.83 15.25
C PRO A 166 -6.96 -0.69 15.90
N ASP A 167 -7.38 0.55 15.63
CA ASP A 167 -6.89 1.70 16.39
C ASP A 167 -7.53 1.69 17.79
N PRO A 168 -6.74 1.52 18.88
CA PRO A 168 -7.29 1.46 20.24
C PRO A 168 -8.09 2.69 20.64
N ASP A 169 -7.75 3.87 20.09
CA ASP A 169 -8.45 5.12 20.39
C ASP A 169 -9.82 5.22 19.68
N SER A 170 -10.07 4.33 18.71
CA SER A 170 -11.31 4.28 17.92
C SER A 170 -12.32 3.22 18.40
N LEU A 171 -11.89 2.32 19.28
CA LEU A 171 -12.69 1.18 19.73
C LEU A 171 -13.97 1.61 20.45
N LEU A 172 -15.03 0.86 20.19
CA LEU A 172 -16.35 1.12 20.77
C LEU A 172 -16.64 0.09 21.86
N PRO A 173 -17.00 0.50 23.10
CA PRO A 173 -17.42 -0.44 24.13
C PRO A 173 -18.63 -1.26 23.66
N LEU A 174 -18.52 -2.59 23.66
CA LEU A 174 -19.57 -3.49 23.19
C LEU A 174 -20.63 -3.72 24.29
N GLU A 175 -21.34 -2.64 24.62
CA GLU A 175 -22.32 -2.62 25.71
C GLU A 175 -23.59 -1.84 25.31
N GLY A 176 -24.67 -2.03 26.07
CA GLY A 176 -25.92 -1.29 25.90
C GLY A 176 -26.50 -1.38 24.49
N ALA A 177 -26.87 -0.24 23.91
CA ALA A 177 -27.52 -0.17 22.60
C ALA A 177 -26.65 -0.74 21.46
N LEU A 178 -25.32 -0.62 21.54
CA LEU A 178 -24.43 -1.18 20.53
C LEU A 178 -24.45 -2.71 20.59
N ALA A 179 -24.41 -3.29 21.79
CA ALA A 179 -24.50 -4.75 21.96
C ALA A 179 -25.84 -5.30 21.44
N GLU A 180 -26.95 -4.60 21.69
CA GLU A 180 -28.27 -4.97 21.17
C GLU A 180 -28.34 -4.91 19.64
N GLU A 181 -27.74 -3.88 19.03
CA GLU A 181 -27.64 -3.73 17.58
C GLU A 181 -26.83 -4.87 16.95
N VAL A 182 -25.62 -5.11 17.47
CA VAL A 182 -24.71 -6.15 16.98
C VAL A 182 -25.36 -7.54 17.10
N ALA A 183 -26.06 -7.81 18.21
CA ALA A 183 -26.80 -9.06 18.38
C ALA A 183 -27.87 -9.24 17.29
N ALA A 184 -28.66 -8.21 16.99
CA ALA A 184 -29.72 -8.27 15.99
C ALA A 184 -29.17 -8.46 14.56
N ASP A 185 -28.05 -7.81 14.23
CA ASP A 185 -27.39 -7.98 12.93
C ASP A 185 -26.77 -9.38 12.80
N LEU A 186 -26.13 -9.91 13.85
CA LEU A 186 -25.62 -11.29 13.86
C LEU A 186 -26.74 -12.31 13.68
N GLU A 187 -27.88 -12.15 14.35
CA GLU A 187 -29.05 -13.02 14.17
C GLU A 187 -29.63 -12.93 12.76
N THR A 188 -29.64 -11.73 12.16
CA THR A 188 -30.04 -11.54 10.75
C THR A 188 -29.15 -12.36 9.81
N LEU A 189 -27.86 -12.46 10.12
CA LEU A 189 -26.89 -13.26 9.37
C LEU A 189 -26.92 -14.75 9.71
N GLY A 190 -27.68 -15.15 10.74
CA GLY A 190 -27.85 -16.54 11.16
C GLY A 190 -26.91 -17.01 12.27
N TYR A 191 -26.24 -16.10 12.98
CA TYR A 191 -25.41 -16.40 14.14
C TYR A 191 -26.24 -16.27 15.42
N GLU A 192 -26.46 -17.39 16.13
CA GLU A 192 -27.27 -17.40 17.35
C GLU A 192 -26.56 -16.73 18.53
N THR A 193 -27.20 -15.71 19.11
CA THR A 193 -26.62 -14.96 20.25
C THR A 193 -27.02 -15.52 21.62
N SER A 194 -27.89 -16.54 21.67
CA SER A 194 -28.39 -17.15 22.91
C SER A 194 -27.29 -17.78 23.77
N GLY A 195 -26.19 -18.20 23.14
CA GLY A 195 -24.97 -18.68 23.80
C GLY A 195 -24.01 -17.59 24.28
N GLY A 196 -24.32 -16.32 24.02
CA GLY A 196 -23.51 -15.15 24.34
C GLY A 196 -23.10 -14.36 23.09
N LEU A 197 -23.17 -13.03 23.19
CA LEU A 197 -22.82 -12.13 22.09
C LEU A 197 -21.38 -12.30 21.62
N ALA A 198 -20.42 -12.40 22.55
CA ALA A 198 -19.01 -12.58 22.23
C ALA A 198 -18.77 -13.85 21.38
N ALA A 199 -19.41 -14.97 21.73
CA ALA A 199 -19.26 -16.22 20.99
C ALA A 199 -19.86 -16.15 19.58
N ALA A 200 -20.99 -15.45 19.42
CA ALA A 200 -21.60 -15.23 18.11
C ALA A 200 -20.75 -14.31 17.23
N LEU A 201 -20.19 -13.24 17.82
CA LEU A 201 -19.29 -12.32 17.15
C LEU A 201 -17.99 -13.00 16.72
N ASP A 202 -17.38 -13.81 17.61
CA ASP A 202 -16.21 -14.64 17.29
C ASP A 202 -16.51 -15.59 16.13
N ALA A 203 -17.65 -16.27 16.15
CA ALA A 203 -18.03 -17.21 15.08
C ALA A 203 -18.21 -16.50 13.72
N TRP A 204 -18.81 -15.31 13.72
CA TRP A 204 -18.93 -14.49 12.51
C TRP A 204 -17.57 -14.01 12.02
N ALA A 205 -16.76 -13.44 12.92
CA ALA A 205 -15.43 -12.93 12.58
C ALA A 205 -14.53 -14.04 12.03
N SER A 206 -14.54 -15.24 12.61
CA SER A 206 -13.79 -16.39 12.08
C SER A 206 -14.31 -16.90 10.73
N THR A 207 -15.60 -16.74 10.44
CA THR A 207 -16.14 -17.14 9.14
C THR A 207 -15.72 -16.16 8.05
N GLU A 208 -15.66 -14.87 8.40
CA GLU A 208 -15.35 -13.78 7.48
C GLU A 208 -13.84 -13.44 7.40
N ASN A 209 -13.00 -14.07 8.23
CA ASN A 209 -11.55 -13.83 8.39
C ASN A 209 -11.19 -12.46 9.00
N PHE A 210 -11.92 -12.06 10.05
CA PHE A 210 -11.73 -10.78 10.76
C PHE A 210 -11.01 -10.92 12.11
N GLU A 211 -10.30 -12.02 12.35
CA GLU A 211 -9.70 -12.33 13.66
C GLU A 211 -8.70 -11.28 14.14
N GLU A 212 -7.91 -10.70 13.21
CA GLU A 212 -6.91 -9.67 13.53
C GLU A 212 -7.52 -8.38 14.08
N ARG A 213 -8.84 -8.20 13.92
CA ARG A 213 -9.58 -7.02 14.40
C ARG A 213 -10.41 -7.25 15.66
N MET A 214 -10.38 -8.47 16.20
CA MET A 214 -11.19 -8.82 17.37
C MET A 214 -10.57 -8.31 18.66
N VAL A 215 -11.34 -7.53 19.43
CA VAL A 215 -10.92 -7.01 20.74
C VAL A 215 -11.95 -7.40 21.81
N PRO A 216 -11.58 -8.17 22.85
CA PRO A 216 -12.53 -8.61 23.86
C PRO A 216 -13.22 -7.43 24.59
N GLY A 217 -14.56 -7.39 24.53
CA GLY A 217 -15.37 -6.38 25.21
C GLY A 217 -15.55 -5.06 24.44
N GLU A 218 -14.87 -4.91 23.31
CA GLU A 218 -14.96 -3.74 22.44
C GLU A 218 -15.23 -4.18 20.99
N LEU A 219 -15.57 -3.23 20.13
CA LEU A 219 -15.80 -3.49 18.71
C LEU A 219 -15.10 -2.43 17.88
N ASP A 220 -14.29 -2.91 16.95
CA ASP A 220 -13.69 -2.10 15.90
C ASP A 220 -14.80 -1.50 15.00
N PRO A 221 -14.85 -0.16 14.82
CA PRO A 221 -15.79 0.49 13.91
C PRO A 221 -15.79 -0.07 12.48
N VAL A 222 -14.65 -0.59 12.00
CA VAL A 222 -14.55 -1.24 10.68
C VAL A 222 -15.36 -2.53 10.65
N LEU A 223 -15.26 -3.37 11.68
CA LEU A 223 -16.07 -4.59 11.78
C LEU A 223 -17.56 -4.27 11.94
N LEU A 224 -17.90 -3.25 12.73
CA LEU A 224 -19.28 -2.79 12.85
C LEU A 224 -19.86 -2.37 11.50
N ALA A 225 -19.09 -1.66 10.67
CA ALA A 225 -19.52 -1.27 9.33
C ALA A 225 -19.73 -2.50 8.42
N GLN A 226 -18.85 -3.50 8.47
CA GLN A 226 -19.02 -4.75 7.72
C GLN A 226 -20.27 -5.51 8.15
N LEU A 227 -20.47 -5.68 9.47
CA LEU A 227 -21.63 -6.37 10.02
C LEU A 227 -22.94 -5.72 9.57
N ARG A 228 -23.03 -4.38 9.68
CA ARG A 228 -24.18 -3.59 9.23
C ARG A 228 -24.45 -3.77 7.74
N GLN A 229 -23.40 -3.70 6.92
CA GLN A 229 -23.52 -3.84 5.47
C GLN A 229 -24.03 -5.23 5.09
N GLN A 230 -23.44 -6.29 5.65
CA GLN A 230 -23.87 -7.67 5.40
C GLN A 230 -25.32 -7.91 5.85
N ALA A 231 -25.69 -7.40 7.04
CA ALA A 231 -27.04 -7.53 7.55
C ALA A 231 -28.05 -6.76 6.68
N ALA A 232 -27.68 -5.58 6.16
CA ALA A 232 -28.49 -4.83 5.22
C ALA A 232 -28.68 -5.59 3.90
N ASP A 233 -27.61 -6.15 3.34
CA ASP A 233 -27.64 -6.93 2.09
C ASP A 233 -28.46 -8.23 2.23
N LYS A 234 -28.52 -8.81 3.44
CA LYS A 234 -29.35 -9.99 3.72
C LYS A 234 -30.84 -9.65 3.81
N ARG A 235 -31.17 -8.42 4.19
CA ARG A 235 -32.55 -7.92 4.34
C ARG A 235 -33.17 -7.47 3.01
N SER A 236 -32.34 -7.09 2.03
CA SER A 236 -32.76 -6.67 0.69
C SER A 236 -33.14 -7.85 -0.21
#